data_AF-A0A924TT56-F1
#
_entry.id   AF-A0A924TT56-F1
#
_cell.length_a   1.000
_cell.length_b   1.000
_cell.length_c   1.000
_cell.angle_alpha   90.00
_cell.angle_beta   90.00
_cell.angle_gamma   90.00
#
_symmetry.space_group_name_H-M   'P 1'
#
loop_
_entity.id
_entity.type
_entity.pdbx_description
1 polymer ?
#
loop_
_entity_poly.entity_id
_entity_poly.type
_entity_poly.pdbx_seq_one_letter_code
_entity_poly.pdbx_strand_id
1 'polypeptide(L)'
;MLMRTASRSLTEQLAAHFSERIGNRLLAAGARLPSVRQCAQQHQVSTATVVAAYDRLLAHGLVEARKNRGFFVREAASAPGVDGTRAGAQAGAESAAPRLKIDAAALMRGMFHGRSDLPQPGIGVFPPEWLATSFMASAVRRVVSGKGLSALSLQYGEPAGDAGLRRALSGKLAALNVHAGPQQIITTVG
;
A
#
# COMPACT_ATOMS: atom_id res chain seq x y z
N MET A 1 -28.98 -8.73 -5.48
CA MET A 1 -30.04 -8.14 -4.64
C MET A 1 -29.35 -7.26 -3.61
N LEU A 2 -29.67 -5.96 -3.49
CA LEU A 2 -29.04 -5.11 -2.47
C LEU A 2 -29.66 -5.44 -1.10
N MET A 3 -28.83 -5.70 -0.10
CA MET A 3 -29.29 -6.07 1.24
C MET A 3 -28.85 -5.02 2.25
N ARG A 4 -29.77 -4.46 3.04
CA ARG A 4 -29.37 -3.55 4.13
C ARG A 4 -28.76 -4.38 5.27
N THR A 5 -27.47 -4.64 5.20
CA THR A 5 -26.69 -5.28 6.27
C THR A 5 -25.89 -4.24 7.03
N ALA A 6 -25.77 -4.38 8.36
CA ALA A 6 -25.08 -3.43 9.24
C ALA A 6 -23.60 -3.16 8.87
N SER A 7 -22.97 -4.04 8.08
CA SER A 7 -21.55 -3.95 7.72
C SER A 7 -21.25 -3.18 6.43
N ARG A 8 -22.24 -2.92 5.55
CA ARG A 8 -22.01 -2.21 4.27
C ARG A 8 -23.20 -1.34 3.91
N SER A 9 -22.94 -0.05 3.66
CA SER A 9 -23.98 0.87 3.22
C SER A 9 -24.54 0.48 1.84
N LEU A 10 -25.79 0.87 1.54
CA LEU A 10 -26.38 0.67 0.21
C LEU A 10 -25.55 1.34 -0.89
N THR A 11 -24.93 2.48 -0.57
CA THR A 11 -23.99 3.19 -1.45
C THR A 11 -22.79 2.32 -1.83
N GLU A 12 -22.19 1.65 -0.84
CA GLU A 12 -21.03 0.78 -1.05
C GLU A 12 -21.37 -0.46 -1.86
N GLN A 13 -22.53 -1.06 -1.58
CA GLN A 13 -23.00 -2.22 -2.34
C GLN A 13 -23.26 -1.87 -3.80
N LEU A 14 -23.87 -0.70 -4.04
CA LEU A 14 -24.13 -0.24 -5.40
C LEU A 14 -22.83 0.07 -6.15
N ALA A 15 -21.88 0.77 -5.50
CA ALA A 15 -20.57 1.07 -6.07
C ALA A 15 -19.79 -0.23 -6.38
N ALA A 16 -19.72 -1.17 -5.44
CA ALA A 16 -19.02 -2.45 -5.65
C ALA A 16 -19.61 -3.25 -6.81
N HIS A 17 -20.94 -3.32 -6.89
CA HIS A 17 -21.63 -4.02 -7.98
C HIS A 17 -21.32 -3.42 -9.36
N PHE A 18 -21.30 -2.08 -9.49
CA PHE A 18 -20.91 -1.44 -10.74
C PHE A 18 -19.42 -1.61 -11.05
N SER A 19 -18.54 -1.51 -10.06
CA SER A 19 -17.10 -1.74 -10.22
C SER A 19 -16.80 -3.15 -10.74
N GLU A 20 -17.47 -4.17 -10.20
CA GLU A 20 -17.30 -5.56 -10.63
C GLU A 20 -17.75 -5.76 -12.09
N ARG A 21 -18.89 -5.16 -12.48
CA ARG A 21 -19.37 -5.23 -13.87
C ARG A 21 -18.46 -4.48 -14.86
N ILE A 22 -17.85 -3.38 -14.44
CA ILE A 22 -16.84 -2.67 -15.23
C ILE A 22 -15.57 -3.53 -15.34
N GLY A 23 -15.09 -4.11 -14.24
CA GLY A 23 -13.91 -4.99 -14.21
C GLY A 23 -14.07 -6.25 -15.08
N ASN A 24 -15.25 -6.87 -15.06
CA ASN A 24 -15.58 -8.05 -15.86
C ASN A 24 -15.91 -7.72 -17.33
N ARG A 25 -15.74 -6.47 -17.78
CA ARG A 25 -16.10 -5.97 -19.12
C ARG A 25 -17.56 -6.19 -19.52
N LEU A 26 -18.46 -6.42 -18.56
CA LEU A 26 -19.91 -6.47 -18.78
C LEU A 26 -20.48 -5.08 -19.09
N LEU A 27 -19.77 -4.03 -18.68
CA LEU A 27 -19.96 -2.65 -19.14
C LEU A 27 -18.69 -2.24 -19.89
N ALA A 28 -18.79 -2.12 -21.22
CA ALA A 28 -17.66 -1.77 -22.06
C ALA A 28 -17.12 -0.36 -21.73
N ALA A 29 -15.83 -0.15 -21.98
CA ALA A 29 -15.24 1.19 -21.97
C ALA A 29 -16.03 2.13 -22.89
N GLY A 30 -16.33 3.34 -22.41
CA GLY A 30 -17.17 4.30 -23.13
C GLY A 30 -18.68 4.00 -23.11
N ALA A 31 -19.13 2.91 -22.48
CA ALA A 31 -20.56 2.66 -22.31
C ALA A 31 -21.18 3.68 -21.35
N ARG A 32 -22.40 4.11 -21.66
CA ARG A 32 -23.17 5.03 -20.84
C ARG A 32 -23.76 4.28 -19.63
N LEU A 33 -23.53 4.79 -18.43
CA LEU A 33 -24.19 4.28 -17.23
C LEU A 33 -25.68 4.67 -17.22
N PRO A 34 -26.55 3.88 -16.55
CA PRO A 34 -27.93 4.28 -16.31
C PRO A 34 -28.02 5.67 -15.69
N SER A 35 -29.10 6.41 -15.96
CA SER A 35 -29.30 7.69 -15.28
C SER A 35 -29.51 7.48 -13.78
N VAL A 36 -29.16 8.48 -12.97
CA VAL A 36 -29.36 8.44 -11.51
C VAL A 36 -30.80 8.05 -11.14
N ARG A 37 -31.79 8.59 -11.87
CA ARG A 37 -33.22 8.31 -11.66
C ARG A 37 -33.59 6.88 -12.04
N GLN A 38 -33.09 6.39 -13.17
CA GLN A 38 -33.36 5.02 -13.64
C GLN A 38 -32.72 3.97 -12.72
N CYS A 39 -31.47 4.21 -12.29
CA CYS A 39 -30.77 3.33 -11.35
C CYS A 39 -31.47 3.31 -9.97
N ALA A 40 -31.97 4.47 -9.51
CA ALA A 40 -32.74 4.56 -8.28
C ALA A 40 -34.04 3.72 -8.34
N GLN A 41 -34.77 3.78 -9.46
CA GLN A 41 -35.97 2.96 -9.67
C GLN A 41 -35.66 1.46 -9.77
N GLN A 42 -34.64 1.08 -10.55
CA GLN A 42 -34.30 -0.32 -10.78
C GLN A 42 -33.84 -1.03 -9.49
N HIS A 43 -33.11 -0.31 -8.63
CA HIS A 43 -32.57 -0.86 -7.39
C HIS A 43 -33.41 -0.50 -6.15
N GLN A 44 -34.53 0.22 -6.32
CA GLN A 44 -35.41 0.70 -5.24
C GLN A 44 -34.64 1.43 -4.12
N VAL A 45 -33.70 2.30 -4.50
CA VAL A 45 -32.88 3.10 -3.59
C VAL A 45 -33.11 4.60 -3.80
N SER A 46 -32.76 5.41 -2.81
CA SER A 46 -32.86 6.87 -2.94
C SER A 46 -31.92 7.39 -4.03
N THR A 47 -32.31 8.48 -4.70
CA THR A 47 -31.46 9.15 -5.69
C THR A 47 -30.14 9.62 -5.07
N ALA A 48 -30.16 10.09 -3.81
CA ALA A 48 -28.97 10.48 -3.07
C ALA A 48 -27.96 9.32 -2.90
N THR A 49 -28.46 8.10 -2.66
CA THR A 49 -27.61 6.89 -2.58
C THR A 49 -26.92 6.58 -3.91
N VAL A 50 -27.63 6.76 -5.03
CA VAL A 50 -27.07 6.53 -6.37
C VAL A 50 -26.03 7.59 -6.72
N VAL A 51 -26.30 8.86 -6.41
CA VAL A 51 -25.33 9.96 -6.59
C VAL A 51 -24.05 9.66 -5.82
N ALA A 52 -24.16 9.33 -4.53
CA ALA A 52 -23.00 9.00 -3.70
C ALA A 52 -22.21 7.78 -4.22
N ALA A 53 -22.89 6.80 -4.83
CA ALA A 53 -22.24 5.64 -5.43
C ALA A 53 -21.49 6.02 -6.71
N TYR A 54 -22.08 6.87 -7.56
CA TYR A 54 -21.45 7.36 -8.80
C TYR A 54 -20.28 8.29 -8.50
N ASP A 55 -20.38 9.14 -7.47
CA ASP A 55 -19.28 9.98 -7.00
C ASP A 55 -18.09 9.13 -6.53
N ARG A 56 -18.36 8.00 -5.87
CA ARG A 56 -17.31 7.06 -5.47
C ARG A 56 -16.67 6.37 -6.69
N LEU A 57 -17.45 5.99 -7.69
CA LEU A 57 -16.93 5.44 -8.96
C LEU A 57 -16.09 6.47 -9.75
N LEU A 58 -16.49 7.75 -9.73
CA LEU A 58 -15.70 8.86 -10.26
C LEU A 58 -14.38 9.02 -9.51
N ALA A 59 -14.42 9.00 -8.17
CA ALA A 59 -13.22 9.11 -7.33
C ALA A 59 -12.25 7.94 -7.55
N HIS A 60 -12.76 6.74 -7.84
CA HIS A 60 -11.95 5.58 -8.21
C HIS A 60 -11.47 5.57 -9.67
N GLY A 61 -11.85 6.58 -10.48
CA GLY A 61 -11.44 6.69 -11.88
C GLY A 61 -12.03 5.63 -12.81
N LEU A 62 -13.08 4.93 -12.40
CA LEU A 62 -13.76 3.90 -13.20
C LEU A 62 -14.80 4.49 -14.15
N VAL A 63 -15.30 5.68 -13.83
CA VAL A 63 -16.35 6.39 -14.55
C VAL A 63 -15.88 7.83 -14.76
N GLU A 64 -16.37 8.47 -15.82
CA GLU A 64 -16.18 9.90 -16.09
C GLU A 64 -17.52 10.60 -16.26
N ALA A 65 -17.61 11.83 -15.76
CA ALA A 65 -18.77 12.69 -15.93
C ALA A 65 -18.59 13.58 -17.16
N ARG A 66 -19.43 13.41 -18.18
CA ARG A 66 -19.45 14.26 -19.36
C ARG A 66 -20.57 15.28 -19.23
N LYS A 67 -20.22 16.58 -19.27
CA LYS A 67 -21.18 17.70 -19.16
C LYS A 67 -22.34 17.50 -20.15
N ASN A 68 -23.57 17.55 -19.64
CA ASN A 68 -24.82 17.34 -20.40
C ASN A 68 -25.03 15.96 -21.06
N ARG A 69 -24.13 14.99 -20.86
CA ARG A 69 -24.23 13.65 -21.47
C ARG A 69 -24.36 12.51 -20.45
N GLY A 70 -24.06 12.78 -19.17
CA GLY A 70 -24.19 11.82 -18.07
C GLY A 70 -22.87 11.15 -17.70
N PHE A 71 -22.96 9.96 -17.12
CA PHE A 71 -21.81 9.17 -16.64
C PHE A 71 -21.44 8.10 -17.66
N PHE A 72 -20.16 7.97 -17.97
CA PHE A 72 -19.61 6.99 -18.92
C PHE A 72 -18.50 6.18 -18.27
N VAL A 73 -18.41 4.89 -18.58
CA VAL A 73 -17.28 4.06 -18.11
C VAL A 73 -16.00 4.62 -18.71
N ARG A 74 -15.03 4.93 -17.85
CA ARG A 74 -13.73 5.43 -18.30
C ARG A 74 -13.04 4.34 -19.10
N GLU A 75 -12.53 4.70 -20.27
CA GLU A 75 -11.61 3.83 -20.98
C GLU A 75 -10.34 3.76 -20.14
N ALA A 76 -10.13 2.61 -19.49
CA ALA A 76 -8.81 2.30 -18.96
C ALA A 76 -7.91 2.32 -20.20
N ALA A 77 -7.08 3.36 -20.33
CA ALA A 77 -6.02 3.38 -21.30
C ALA A 77 -5.32 2.03 -21.15
N SER A 78 -5.49 1.14 -22.14
CA SER A 78 -4.55 0.04 -22.26
C SER A 78 -3.21 0.72 -22.23
N ALA A 79 -2.40 0.41 -21.22
CA ALA A 79 -0.99 0.72 -21.28
C ALA A 79 -0.56 0.37 -22.72
N PRO A 80 0.04 1.29 -23.48
CA PRO A 80 0.38 1.02 -24.85
C PRO A 80 1.20 -0.27 -24.85
N GLY A 81 0.57 -1.33 -25.36
CA GLY A 81 1.26 -2.54 -25.73
C GLY A 81 2.34 -2.09 -26.68
N VAL A 82 3.58 -2.36 -26.29
CA VAL A 82 4.77 -2.06 -27.06
C VAL A 82 4.70 -2.93 -28.31
N ASP A 83 3.98 -2.46 -29.33
CA ASP A 83 4.00 -3.01 -30.67
C ASP A 83 5.27 -2.51 -31.34
N GLY A 84 6.29 -3.35 -31.27
CA GLY A 84 7.59 -3.14 -31.87
C GLY A 84 8.23 -4.45 -32.28
N THR A 85 7.86 -4.89 -33.49
CA THR A 85 8.59 -5.82 -34.39
C THR A 85 8.34 -7.33 -34.24
N ARG A 86 7.67 -7.87 -35.26
CA ARG A 86 7.61 -9.29 -35.63
C ARG A 86 8.92 -9.71 -36.31
N ALA A 87 9.49 -10.85 -35.93
CA ALA A 87 10.13 -11.79 -36.87
C ALA A 87 10.47 -13.14 -36.20
N GLY A 88 9.78 -14.19 -36.64
CA GLY A 88 10.31 -15.56 -36.81
C GLY A 88 10.81 -16.35 -35.59
N ALA A 89 9.96 -17.25 -35.08
CA ALA A 89 10.33 -18.66 -34.83
C ALA A 89 9.10 -19.42 -34.26
N GLN A 90 8.37 -20.11 -35.12
CA GLN A 90 7.57 -21.27 -34.71
C GLN A 90 8.47 -22.50 -34.87
N ALA A 91 8.81 -23.17 -33.77
CA ALA A 91 8.93 -24.63 -33.65
C ALA A 91 9.66 -24.96 -32.33
N GLY A 92 8.94 -25.63 -31.42
CA GLY A 92 9.46 -26.08 -30.14
C GLY A 92 8.33 -26.36 -29.18
N ALA A 93 7.58 -27.43 -29.43
CA ALA A 93 6.64 -27.99 -28.48
C ALA A 93 7.42 -28.57 -27.29
N GLU A 94 7.71 -27.72 -26.31
CA GLU A 94 8.23 -28.17 -25.01
C GLU A 94 7.07 -28.26 -24.01
N SER A 95 6.98 -29.47 -23.47
CA SER A 95 6.06 -29.96 -22.45
C SER A 95 5.58 -28.88 -21.48
N ALA A 96 4.26 -28.78 -21.35
CA ALA A 96 3.58 -27.96 -20.36
C ALA A 96 3.87 -28.50 -18.94
N ALA A 97 4.99 -28.11 -18.36
CA ALA A 97 5.01 -27.89 -16.92
C ALA A 97 3.98 -26.78 -16.65
N PRO A 98 3.08 -26.92 -15.65
CA PRO A 98 2.22 -25.82 -15.28
C PRO A 98 3.14 -24.70 -14.83
N ARG A 99 3.31 -23.68 -15.68
CA ARG A 99 3.85 -22.39 -15.27
C ARG A 99 2.86 -21.91 -14.23
N LEU A 100 3.18 -22.15 -12.96
CA LEU A 100 2.48 -21.55 -11.83
C LEU A 100 2.31 -20.09 -12.23
N LYS A 101 1.06 -19.64 -12.36
CA LYS A 101 0.79 -18.22 -12.54
C LYS A 101 1.27 -17.60 -11.25
N ILE A 102 2.50 -17.10 -11.27
CA ILE A 102 3.11 -16.46 -10.13
C ILE A 102 2.33 -15.16 -9.94
N ASP A 103 1.28 -15.25 -9.13
CA ASP A 103 0.47 -14.11 -8.71
C ASP A 103 1.37 -13.22 -7.86
N ALA A 104 1.54 -11.96 -8.26
CA ALA A 104 2.34 -10.99 -7.53
C ALA A 104 1.86 -10.88 -6.06
N ALA A 105 0.56 -11.04 -5.81
CA ALA A 105 0.04 -11.08 -4.46
C ALA A 105 0.42 -12.38 -3.73
N ALA A 106 0.55 -13.52 -4.43
CA ALA A 106 1.07 -14.76 -3.87
C ALA A 106 2.59 -14.67 -3.58
N LEU A 107 3.36 -13.97 -4.40
CA LEU A 107 4.77 -13.67 -4.12
C LEU A 107 4.93 -12.72 -2.94
N MET A 108 4.15 -11.64 -2.87
CA MET A 108 4.20 -10.70 -1.75
C MET A 108 3.82 -11.41 -0.45
N ARG A 109 2.75 -12.21 -0.45
CA ARG A 109 2.42 -13.10 0.69
C ARG A 109 3.58 -14.07 0.98
N GLY A 110 4.21 -14.60 -0.08
CA GLY A 110 5.46 -15.36 -0.12
C GLY A 110 6.60 -14.76 0.72
N MET A 111 6.85 -13.46 0.53
CA MET A 111 7.93 -12.73 1.19
C MET A 111 7.73 -12.54 2.70
N PHE A 112 6.49 -12.65 3.18
CA PHE A 112 6.14 -12.48 4.59
C PHE A 112 5.92 -13.80 5.34
N HIS A 113 6.30 -14.94 4.78
CA HIS A 113 6.22 -16.20 5.52
C HIS A 113 7.16 -16.17 6.73
N GLY A 114 6.70 -16.81 7.82
CA GLY A 114 7.36 -16.79 9.12
C GLY A 114 8.82 -17.22 9.07
N ARG A 115 9.58 -16.77 10.08
CA ARG A 115 11.02 -17.03 10.26
C ARG A 115 11.36 -18.44 9.75
N SER A 116 12.10 -18.51 8.65
CA SER A 116 12.63 -19.79 8.18
C SER A 116 13.58 -20.33 9.25
N ASP A 117 13.43 -21.61 9.60
CA ASP A 117 14.34 -22.31 10.50
C ASP A 117 15.72 -22.62 9.85
N LEU A 118 15.88 -22.28 8.57
CA LEU A 118 17.14 -22.39 7.85
C LEU A 118 18.00 -21.13 8.06
N PRO A 119 19.34 -21.26 8.07
CA PRO A 119 20.24 -20.10 8.05
C PRO A 119 20.00 -19.22 6.81
N GLN A 120 19.82 -17.91 7.03
CA GLN A 120 19.54 -16.94 5.97
C GLN A 120 20.71 -15.94 5.82
N PRO A 121 21.86 -16.35 5.26
CA PRO A 121 22.97 -15.43 5.03
C PRO A 121 22.52 -14.37 4.00
N GLY A 122 22.55 -13.09 4.39
CA GLY A 122 22.17 -11.97 3.53
C GLY A 122 20.89 -11.21 3.92
N ILE A 123 20.13 -11.71 4.91
CA ILE A 123 18.93 -11.00 5.42
C ILE A 123 19.26 -9.74 6.25
N GLY A 124 20.52 -9.59 6.68
CA GLY A 124 20.98 -8.41 7.43
C GLY A 124 20.47 -8.30 8.88
N VAL A 125 19.76 -9.31 9.40
CA VAL A 125 19.31 -9.36 10.79
C VAL A 125 20.27 -10.14 11.67
N PHE A 126 20.48 -9.65 12.90
CA PHE A 126 21.29 -10.35 13.90
C PHE A 126 20.50 -11.49 14.58
N PRO A 127 21.18 -12.56 15.02
CA PRO A 127 20.54 -13.63 15.77
C PRO A 127 19.92 -13.13 17.10
N PRO A 128 18.71 -13.58 17.48
CA PRO A 128 18.02 -13.10 18.68
C PRO A 128 18.78 -13.42 19.98
N GLU A 129 19.54 -14.51 20.01
CA GLU A 129 20.36 -14.90 21.16
C GLU A 129 21.51 -13.93 21.44
N TRP A 130 21.90 -13.08 20.47
CA TRP A 130 22.87 -12.00 20.71
C TRP A 130 22.28 -10.85 21.54
N LEU A 131 20.94 -10.74 21.58
CA LEU A 131 20.21 -9.81 22.45
C LEU A 131 19.90 -10.43 23.83
N ALA A 132 20.75 -11.33 24.32
CA ALA A 132 20.57 -12.08 25.57
C ALA A 132 20.43 -11.22 26.86
N THR A 133 20.55 -9.90 26.79
CA THR A 133 20.52 -9.03 27.98
C THR A 133 19.24 -8.19 28.06
N SER A 134 18.68 -8.09 29.27
CA SER A 134 17.58 -7.14 29.61
C SER A 134 17.99 -5.66 29.54
N PHE A 135 19.23 -5.37 29.17
CA PHE A 135 19.80 -4.04 29.04
C PHE A 135 18.96 -3.16 28.11
N MET A 136 18.60 -3.67 26.93
CA MET A 136 17.84 -2.88 25.94
C MET A 136 16.47 -2.48 26.49
N ALA A 137 15.73 -3.43 27.08
CA ALA A 137 14.43 -3.17 27.68
C ALA A 137 14.52 -2.17 28.84
N SER A 138 15.54 -2.31 29.69
CA SER A 138 15.79 -1.40 30.81
C SER A 138 16.18 0.01 30.34
N ALA A 139 17.01 0.11 29.31
CA ALA A 139 17.43 1.38 28.71
C ALA A 139 16.24 2.11 28.07
N VAL A 140 15.42 1.41 27.29
CA VAL A 140 14.19 1.97 26.70
C VAL A 140 13.25 2.45 27.80
N ARG A 141 12.98 1.62 28.83
CA ARG A 141 12.14 2.02 29.96
C ARG A 141 12.69 3.28 30.64
N ARG A 142 13.99 3.35 30.91
CA ARG A 142 14.61 4.53 31.53
C ARG A 142 14.42 5.82 30.72
N VAL A 143 14.55 5.75 29.39
CA VAL A 143 14.39 6.92 28.50
C VAL A 143 12.93 7.36 28.43
N VAL A 144 12.01 6.40 28.37
CA VAL A 144 10.57 6.63 28.16
C VAL A 144 9.85 6.98 29.48
N SER A 145 10.33 6.54 30.64
CA SER A 145 9.68 6.81 31.95
C SER A 145 9.96 8.20 32.53
N GLY A 146 10.79 9.03 31.88
CA GLY A 146 11.18 10.35 32.39
C GLY A 146 10.35 11.52 31.86
N LYS A 147 10.46 12.68 32.54
CA LYS A 147 9.89 13.97 32.07
C LYS A 147 10.37 14.39 30.67
N GLY A 148 11.51 13.83 30.21
CA GLY A 148 12.06 14.08 28.88
C GLY A 148 11.18 13.56 27.74
N LEU A 149 10.44 12.46 27.94
CA LEU A 149 9.53 11.95 26.92
C LEU A 149 8.39 12.95 26.67
N SER A 150 7.77 13.48 27.72
CA SER A 150 6.68 14.45 27.59
C SER A 150 7.09 15.71 26.82
N ALA A 151 8.33 16.18 26.99
CA ALA A 151 8.86 17.34 26.27
C ALA A 151 9.12 17.05 24.78
N LEU A 152 9.54 15.83 24.46
CA LEU A 152 9.89 15.41 23.09
C LEU A 152 8.68 14.87 22.30
N SER A 153 7.61 14.43 22.97
CA SER A 153 6.47 13.77 22.31
C SER A 153 5.53 14.70 21.53
N LEU A 154 5.53 16.00 21.82
CA LEU A 154 4.61 16.97 21.20
C LEU A 154 5.32 17.92 20.23
N GLN A 155 6.58 17.65 19.89
CA GLN A 155 7.39 18.52 19.05
C GLN A 155 8.08 17.73 17.96
N TYR A 156 8.35 18.39 16.85
CA TYR A 156 9.28 17.84 15.87
C TYR A 156 10.68 17.84 16.48
N GLY A 157 11.39 16.72 16.35
CA GLY A 157 12.77 16.58 16.85
C GLY A 157 13.77 17.45 16.10
N GLU A 158 15.02 17.48 16.57
CA GLU A 158 16.10 18.17 15.85
C GLU A 158 16.42 17.43 14.54
N PRO A 159 16.56 18.13 13.39
CA PRO A 159 16.66 17.48 12.08
C PRO A 159 17.84 16.52 11.89
N ALA A 160 18.93 16.76 12.61
CA ALA A 160 20.12 15.92 12.59
C ALA A 160 20.15 14.90 13.75
N GLY A 161 19.12 14.86 14.59
CA GLY A 161 18.92 13.86 15.64
C GLY A 161 19.06 14.37 17.06
N ASP A 162 18.76 13.50 18.03
CA ASP A 162 18.86 13.84 19.44
C ASP A 162 20.28 14.30 19.84
N ALA A 163 20.37 15.48 20.47
CA ALA A 163 21.65 16.07 20.84
C ALA A 163 22.39 15.25 21.92
N GLY A 164 21.66 14.57 22.81
CA GLY A 164 22.24 13.67 23.81
C GLY A 164 22.93 12.48 23.16
N LEU A 165 22.22 11.82 22.25
CA LEU A 165 22.72 10.70 21.46
C LEU A 165 23.94 11.09 20.63
N ARG A 166 23.92 12.23 19.93
CA ARG A 166 25.07 12.70 19.14
C ARG A 166 26.32 12.92 19.99
N ARG A 167 26.20 13.46 21.21
CA ARG A 167 27.33 13.59 22.15
C ARG A 167 27.87 12.22 22.58
N ALA A 168 26.99 11.28 22.91
CA ALA A 168 27.39 9.93 23.27
C ALA A 168 28.09 9.20 22.10
N LEU A 169 27.58 9.35 20.87
CA LEU A 169 28.18 8.79 19.67
C LEU A 169 29.55 9.41 19.36
N SER A 170 29.69 10.73 19.48
CA SER A 170 30.98 11.42 19.31
C SER A 170 32.06 10.84 20.24
N GLY A 171 31.73 10.64 21.52
CA GLY A 171 32.64 9.99 22.48
C GLY A 171 32.96 8.53 22.13
N LYS A 172 31.95 7.76 21.68
CA LYS A 172 32.15 6.37 21.26
C LYS A 172 33.01 6.26 20.00
N LEU A 173 32.82 7.15 19.02
CA LEU A 173 33.58 7.20 17.79
C LEU A 173 35.04 7.61 18.04
N ALA A 174 35.27 8.52 18.98
CA ALA A 174 36.63 8.88 19.39
C ALA A 174 37.41 7.67 19.92
N ALA A 175 36.76 6.75 20.66
CA ALA A 175 37.39 5.49 21.10
C ALA A 175 37.76 4.55 19.94
N LEU A 176 37.17 4.76 18.75
CA LEU A 176 37.51 4.06 17.51
C LEU A 176 38.46 4.89 16.62
N ASN A 177 39.10 5.92 17.18
CA ASN A 177 39.94 6.91 16.49
C ASN A 177 39.22 7.74 15.41
N VAL A 178 37.89 7.77 15.44
CA VAL A 178 37.08 8.61 14.54
C VAL A 178 36.71 9.90 15.28
N HIS A 179 37.42 10.97 14.96
CA HIS A 179 37.24 12.28 15.59
C HIS A 179 36.15 13.09 14.88
N ALA A 180 34.90 12.81 15.24
CA ALA A 180 33.74 13.56 14.76
C ALA A 180 33.08 14.31 15.93
N GLY A 181 32.99 15.63 15.83
CA GLY A 181 32.24 16.46 16.79
C GLY A 181 30.73 16.18 16.71
N PRO A 182 29.95 16.45 17.78
CA PRO A 182 28.51 16.19 17.79
C PRO A 182 27.73 16.87 16.64
N GLN A 183 28.22 18.01 16.14
CA GLN A 183 27.61 18.77 15.03
C GLN A 183 27.86 18.11 13.66
N GLN A 184 28.83 17.19 13.57
CA GLN A 184 29.18 16.47 12.35
C GLN A 184 28.46 15.12 12.25
N ILE A 185 27.61 14.79 13.22
CA ILE A 185 26.88 13.52 13.29
C ILE A 185 25.41 13.79 12.98
N ILE A 186 24.86 13.03 12.03
CA ILE A 186 23.44 13.02 11.69
C ILE A 186 22.91 11.61 11.93
N THR A 187 21.81 11.48 12.67
CA THR A 187 21.15 10.17 12.88
C THR A 187 19.96 10.03 11.95
N THR A 188 19.85 8.89 11.26
CA THR A 188 18.74 8.55 10.38
C THR A 188 18.10 7.23 10.79
N VAL A 189 16.89 6.98 10.29
CA VAL A 189 16.29 5.65 10.29
C VAL A 189 16.80 4.99 9.01
N GLY A 190 17.79 4.11 9.15
CA GLY A 190 18.51 3.47 8.03
C GLY A 190 17.62 2.67 7.09
#